data_AF-A0AAN8EFX3-F1
#
_entry.id   AF-A0AAN8EFX3-F1
#
_cell.length_a   1.000
_cell.length_b   1.000
_cell.length_c   1.000
_cell.angle_alpha   90.00
_cell.angle_beta   90.00
_cell.angle_gamma   90.00
#
_symmetry.space_group_name_H-M   'P 1'
#
loop_
_entity.id
_entity.type
_entity.pdbx_description
1 polymer ?
#
loop_
_entity_poly.entity_id
_entity_poly.type
_entity_poly.pdbx_seq_one_letter_code
_entity_poly.pdbx_strand_id
1 'polypeptide(L)'
;MAGPSKKAKSDIALTPKRKRTFIETWKTQFPWLRCVDDIMFCEVCRGYPSIADHNSKLYEGVTGSKRIETLQSHESSKYHLLCIQRKEVTEKGTGPMFVALKKQAENMDDQLKPMFNTAFYVAKQKLPFRSFEGLIELQEKNGIKMPTQYRNDKGCKAFVQAIAEVEKDRVSEDLKASRFFPLMGDGSTDISVTEQENVYVR
;
A
#
# COMPACT_ATOMS: atom_id res chain seq x y z
N MET A 1 22.16 -32.23 62.60
CA MET A 1 21.63 -31.26 61.61
C MET A 1 20.26 -31.76 61.22
N ALA A 2 19.17 -31.25 61.80
CA ALA A 2 18.49 -30.02 61.40
C ALA A 2 17.96 -30.07 59.95
N GLY A 3 16.65 -30.19 59.79
CA GLY A 3 15.93 -29.71 58.60
C GLY A 3 15.12 -30.77 57.83
N PRO A 4 13.92 -30.43 57.32
CA PRO A 4 12.76 -31.31 57.44
C PRO A 4 12.05 -31.68 56.13
N SER A 5 11.19 -32.69 56.29
CA SER A 5 9.99 -33.03 55.52
C SER A 5 9.20 -31.84 54.94
N LYS A 6 8.44 -32.14 53.86
CA LYS A 6 7.17 -31.55 53.36
C LYS A 6 7.25 -31.27 51.83
N LYS A 7 6.23 -31.44 51.01
CA LYS A 7 4.82 -31.85 51.16
C LYS A 7 4.27 -32.12 49.76
N ALA A 8 3.18 -32.89 49.74
CA ALA A 8 2.34 -33.18 48.59
C ALA A 8 1.97 -31.94 47.75
N LYS A 9 1.97 -32.11 46.44
CA LYS A 9 1.34 -31.19 45.48
C LYS A 9 -0.16 -31.25 45.69
N SER A 10 -0.74 -30.18 46.24
CA SER A 10 -2.18 -29.98 46.34
C SER A 10 -2.72 -29.55 44.99
N ASP A 11 -3.72 -30.28 44.51
CA ASP A 11 -4.55 -29.93 43.36
C ASP A 11 -5.23 -28.57 43.58
N ILE A 12 -4.79 -27.56 42.82
CA ILE A 12 -5.45 -26.26 42.77
C ILE A 12 -6.58 -26.36 41.73
N ALA A 13 -7.81 -26.38 42.22
CA ALA A 13 -9.01 -26.26 41.40
C ALA A 13 -8.93 -25.01 40.51
N LEU A 14 -8.94 -25.22 39.19
CA LEU A 14 -9.08 -24.18 38.18
C LEU A 14 -10.47 -23.54 38.35
N THR A 15 -10.51 -22.37 38.99
CA THR A 15 -11.72 -21.54 39.03
C THR A 15 -12.12 -21.15 37.60
N PRO A 16 -13.41 -21.20 37.24
CA PRO A 16 -13.86 -20.87 35.90
C PRO A 16 -13.54 -19.40 35.59
N LYS A 17 -12.73 -19.16 34.55
CA LYS A 17 -12.36 -17.81 34.10
C LYS A 17 -13.64 -17.02 33.79
N ARG A 18 -13.91 -16.00 34.60
CA ARG A 18 -15.05 -15.09 34.48
C ARG A 18 -15.13 -14.53 33.06
N LYS A 19 -16.18 -14.87 32.29
CA LYS A 19 -16.44 -14.26 30.98
C LYS A 19 -16.73 -12.77 31.21
N ARG A 20 -15.81 -11.90 30.80
CA ARG A 20 -16.00 -10.44 30.86
C ARG A 20 -16.90 -10.03 29.69
N THR A 21 -18.08 -9.51 30.01
CA THR A 21 -19.09 -9.06 29.04
C THR A 21 -18.77 -7.67 28.52
N PHE A 22 -19.46 -7.27 27.45
CA PHE A 22 -19.37 -5.92 26.90
C PHE A 22 -19.88 -4.90 27.91
N ILE A 23 -19.23 -3.74 27.97
CA ILE A 23 -19.67 -2.63 28.82
C ILE A 23 -20.11 -1.49 27.90
N GLU A 24 -21.39 -1.10 28.00
CA GLU A 24 -22.00 -0.06 27.15
C GLU A 24 -21.23 1.27 27.23
N THR A 25 -20.68 1.60 28.41
CA THR A 25 -19.89 2.82 28.65
C THR A 25 -18.59 2.87 27.86
N TRP A 26 -18.13 1.77 27.25
CA TRP A 26 -17.00 1.82 26.32
C TRP A 26 -17.35 2.51 25.02
N LYS A 27 -18.63 2.53 24.59
CA LYS A 27 -19.03 3.27 23.37
C LYS A 27 -18.86 4.78 23.52
N THR A 28 -18.92 5.31 24.74
CA THR A 28 -18.70 6.75 24.98
C THR A 28 -17.22 7.11 25.00
N GLN A 29 -16.36 6.20 25.50
CA GLN A 29 -14.91 6.39 25.50
C GLN A 29 -14.28 6.11 24.13
N PHE A 30 -14.84 5.15 23.38
CA PHE A 30 -14.35 4.72 22.07
C PHE A 30 -15.47 4.87 21.03
N PRO A 31 -15.66 6.06 20.43
CA PRO A 31 -16.77 6.32 19.50
C PRO A 31 -16.78 5.42 18.24
N TRP A 32 -15.62 4.88 17.87
CA TRP A 32 -15.41 3.95 16.75
C TRP A 32 -15.80 2.49 17.07
N LEU A 33 -16.12 2.19 18.33
CA LEU A 33 -16.45 0.85 18.80
C LEU A 33 -17.90 0.50 18.49
N ARG A 34 -18.10 -0.70 17.93
CA ARG A 34 -19.43 -1.30 17.73
C ARG A 34 -19.47 -2.70 18.33
N CYS A 35 -20.66 -3.08 18.79
CA CYS A 35 -20.94 -4.43 19.23
C CYS A 35 -22.28 -4.87 18.64
N VAL A 36 -22.25 -5.88 17.79
CA VAL A 36 -23.44 -6.46 17.11
C VAL A 36 -23.36 -7.98 17.29
N ASP A 37 -24.46 -8.61 17.69
CA ASP A 37 -24.54 -10.06 17.94
C ASP A 37 -23.42 -10.62 18.84
N ASP A 38 -23.12 -9.89 19.92
CA ASP A 38 -22.02 -10.17 20.86
C ASP A 38 -20.60 -10.11 20.26
N ILE A 39 -20.45 -9.70 18.99
CA ILE A 39 -19.16 -9.46 18.33
C ILE A 39 -18.74 -8.00 18.53
N MET A 40 -17.55 -7.77 19.08
CA MET A 40 -17.00 -6.42 19.26
C MET A 40 -15.95 -6.10 18.19
N PHE A 41 -16.11 -4.98 17.48
CA PHE A 41 -15.21 -4.59 16.40
C PHE A 41 -15.08 -3.07 16.25
N CYS A 42 -14.05 -2.64 15.52
CA CYS A 42 -13.85 -1.25 15.15
C CYS A 42 -14.51 -0.96 13.79
N GLU A 43 -15.51 -0.09 13.79
CA GLU A 43 -16.25 0.29 12.57
C GLU A 43 -15.35 1.02 11.57
N VAL A 44 -14.46 1.88 12.08
CA VAL A 44 -13.54 2.67 11.24
C VAL A 44 -12.56 1.75 10.51
N CYS A 45 -11.92 0.81 11.20
CA CYS A 45 -10.98 -0.11 10.56
C CYS A 45 -11.66 -1.04 9.54
N ARG A 46 -12.88 -1.51 9.82
CA ARG A 46 -13.65 -2.29 8.82
C ARG A 46 -14.07 -1.47 7.61
N GLY A 47 -14.28 -0.16 7.76
CA GLY A 47 -14.59 0.76 6.66
C GLY A 47 -13.42 1.06 5.72
N TYR A 48 -12.17 0.81 6.14
CA TYR A 48 -10.97 1.10 5.34
C TYR A 48 -10.03 -0.13 5.25
N PRO A 49 -10.47 -1.24 4.61
CA PRO A 49 -9.73 -2.50 4.57
C PRO A 49 -8.36 -2.41 3.89
N SER A 50 -8.14 -1.45 2.98
CA SER A 50 -6.84 -1.26 2.32
C SER A 50 -5.74 -0.68 3.22
N ILE A 51 -6.10 -0.19 4.40
CA ILE A 51 -5.17 0.38 5.38
C ILE A 51 -5.19 -0.38 6.68
N ALA A 52 -6.35 -0.92 7.06
CA ALA A 52 -6.52 -1.57 8.35
C ALA A 52 -5.61 -2.80 8.50
N ASP A 53 -5.22 -3.06 9.74
CA ASP A 53 -4.53 -4.29 10.10
C ASP A 53 -5.53 -5.45 10.18
N HIS A 54 -5.51 -6.33 9.16
CA HIS A 54 -6.36 -7.51 9.10
C HIS A 54 -6.12 -8.49 10.25
N ASN A 55 -4.94 -8.48 10.87
CA ASN A 55 -4.60 -9.33 12.02
C ASN A 55 -5.08 -8.73 13.35
N SER A 56 -5.61 -7.50 13.34
CA SER A 56 -6.13 -6.89 14.54
C SER A 56 -7.40 -7.60 14.98
N LYS A 57 -7.47 -7.99 16.26
CA LYS A 57 -8.67 -8.62 16.85
C LYS A 57 -9.94 -7.79 16.69
N LEU A 58 -9.81 -6.47 16.62
CA LEU A 58 -10.94 -5.55 16.42
C LEU A 58 -11.31 -5.35 14.94
N TYR A 59 -10.46 -5.79 14.01
CA TYR A 59 -10.80 -5.89 12.59
C TYR A 59 -11.60 -7.19 12.34
N GLU A 60 -11.05 -8.33 12.75
CA GLU A 60 -11.70 -9.64 12.61
C GLU A 60 -13.00 -9.73 13.45
N GLY A 61 -12.96 -9.17 14.67
CA GLY A 61 -14.09 -9.15 15.59
C GLY A 61 -13.82 -10.02 16.81
N VAL A 62 -14.00 -9.47 18.00
CA VAL A 62 -13.79 -10.18 19.27
C VAL A 62 -15.09 -10.87 19.69
N THR A 63 -15.10 -12.20 19.59
CA THR A 63 -16.14 -13.08 20.17
C THR A 63 -15.67 -13.61 21.53
N GLY A 64 -16.47 -13.46 22.59
CA GLY A 64 -16.16 -14.00 23.92
C GLY A 64 -15.63 -12.97 24.92
N SER A 65 -14.44 -13.18 25.51
CA SER A 65 -13.97 -12.33 26.63
C SER A 65 -13.53 -10.95 26.14
N LYS A 66 -14.32 -9.94 26.50
CA LYS A 66 -14.12 -8.55 26.11
C LYS A 66 -13.19 -7.85 27.09
N ARG A 67 -12.16 -7.17 26.59
CA ARG A 67 -11.06 -6.59 27.38
C ARG A 67 -10.81 -5.15 26.97
N ILE A 68 -10.83 -4.25 27.94
CA ILE A 68 -10.57 -2.81 27.70
C ILE A 68 -9.15 -2.57 27.21
N GLU A 69 -8.19 -3.40 27.64
CA GLU A 69 -6.79 -3.32 27.21
C GLU A 69 -6.65 -3.53 25.69
N THR A 70 -7.56 -4.31 25.09
CA THR A 70 -7.62 -4.50 23.62
C THR A 70 -8.09 -3.24 22.90
N LEU A 71 -8.94 -2.44 23.53
CA LEU A 71 -9.40 -1.16 22.98
C LEU A 71 -8.31 -0.11 23.08
N GLN A 72 -7.66 0.00 24.24
CA GLN A 72 -6.56 0.96 24.47
C GLN A 72 -5.36 0.71 23.56
N SER A 73 -4.98 -0.55 23.34
CA SER A 73 -3.89 -0.89 22.43
C SER A 73 -4.26 -0.64 20.97
N HIS A 74 -5.54 -0.75 20.61
CA HIS A 74 -6.02 -0.48 19.26
C HIS A 74 -6.13 1.02 18.97
N GLU A 75 -6.62 1.82 19.93
CA GLU A 75 -6.71 3.28 19.79
C GLU A 75 -5.36 3.91 19.45
N SER A 76 -4.28 3.42 20.06
CA SER A 76 -2.90 3.86 19.81
C SER A 76 -2.22 3.15 18.64
N SER A 77 -2.89 2.21 17.96
CA SER A 77 -2.31 1.47 16.85
C SER A 77 -2.14 2.36 15.61
N LYS A 78 -0.97 2.25 14.96
CA LYS A 78 -0.64 2.96 13.72
C LYS A 78 -1.72 2.81 12.65
N TYR A 79 -2.19 1.59 12.40
CA TYR A 79 -3.18 1.33 11.36
C TYR A 79 -4.55 1.92 11.69
N HIS A 80 -4.93 1.94 12.96
CA HIS A 80 -6.16 2.59 13.41
C HIS A 80 -6.11 4.11 13.18
N LEU A 81 -5.00 4.76 13.59
CA LEU A 81 -4.79 6.19 13.37
C LEU A 81 -4.84 6.56 11.89
N LEU A 82 -4.24 5.75 11.01
CA LEU A 82 -4.33 5.94 9.56
C LEU A 82 -5.76 5.79 9.03
N CYS A 83 -6.54 4.84 9.55
CA CYS A 83 -7.95 4.69 9.19
C CYS A 83 -8.79 5.89 9.66
N ILE A 84 -8.56 6.40 10.88
CA ILE A 84 -9.21 7.63 11.38
C ILE A 84 -8.84 8.81 10.48
N GLN A 85 -7.56 9.00 10.18
CA GLN A 85 -7.12 10.10 9.33
C GLN A 85 -7.79 10.03 7.94
N ARG A 86 -7.90 8.84 7.35
CA ARG A 86 -8.61 8.68 6.07
C ARG A 86 -10.10 8.96 6.19
N LYS A 87 -10.73 8.55 7.30
CA LYS A 87 -12.12 8.89 7.59
C LYS A 87 -12.32 10.40 7.70
N GLU A 88 -11.47 11.09 8.46
CA GLU A 88 -11.53 12.55 8.59
C GLU A 88 -11.31 13.25 7.26
N VAL A 89 -10.37 12.80 6.44
CA VAL A 89 -10.15 13.35 5.08
C VAL A 89 -11.36 13.09 4.19
N THR A 90 -12.04 11.95 4.33
CA THR A 90 -13.23 11.65 3.52
C THR A 90 -14.45 12.46 3.97
N GLU A 91 -14.63 12.64 5.28
CA GLU A 91 -15.77 13.38 5.86
C GLU A 91 -15.58 14.91 5.75
N LYS A 92 -14.38 15.42 6.08
CA LYS A 92 -14.02 16.85 6.00
C LYS A 92 -13.58 17.27 4.60
N GLY A 93 -13.14 16.33 3.75
CA GLY A 93 -12.81 16.54 2.34
C GLY A 93 -14.02 16.74 1.44
N THR A 94 -15.16 17.14 1.97
CA THR A 94 -16.31 17.61 1.19
C THR A 94 -16.28 19.12 1.00
N GLY A 95 -15.35 19.83 1.66
CA GLY A 95 -15.17 21.27 1.49
C GLY A 95 -14.77 21.66 0.06
N PRO A 96 -15.17 22.85 -0.43
CA PRO A 96 -14.90 23.29 -1.81
C PRO A 96 -13.42 23.23 -2.19
N MET A 97 -12.52 23.50 -1.25
CA MET A 97 -11.07 23.47 -1.48
C MET A 97 -10.54 22.05 -1.68
N PHE A 98 -11.04 21.04 -0.94
CA PHE A 98 -10.62 19.66 -1.13
C PHE A 98 -11.16 19.08 -2.43
N VAL A 99 -12.42 19.37 -2.76
CA VAL A 99 -13.02 18.98 -4.05
C VAL A 99 -12.25 19.62 -5.20
N ALA A 100 -11.86 20.89 -5.07
CA ALA A 100 -11.02 21.57 -6.05
C ALA A 100 -9.63 20.92 -6.19
N LEU A 101 -8.95 20.60 -5.08
CA LEU A 101 -7.66 19.92 -5.10
C LEU A 101 -7.74 18.53 -5.72
N LYS A 102 -8.77 17.74 -5.37
CA LYS A 102 -9.02 16.43 -5.97
C LYS A 102 -9.25 16.54 -7.47
N LYS A 103 -10.13 17.46 -7.90
CA LYS A 103 -10.38 17.72 -9.32
C LYS A 103 -9.13 18.21 -10.05
N GLN A 104 -8.29 19.00 -9.39
CA GLN A 104 -7.01 19.44 -9.95
C GLN A 104 -6.04 18.27 -10.13
N ALA A 105 -5.95 17.36 -9.16
CA ALA A 105 -5.12 16.17 -9.26
C ALA A 105 -5.60 15.22 -10.37
N GLU A 106 -6.92 14.99 -10.46
CA GLU A 106 -7.54 14.21 -11.54
C GLU A 106 -7.28 14.83 -12.91
N ASN A 107 -7.45 16.16 -13.04
CA ASN A 107 -7.14 16.88 -14.28
C ASN A 107 -5.65 16.81 -14.67
N MET A 108 -4.74 16.72 -13.68
CA MET A 108 -3.31 16.53 -13.94
C MET A 108 -3.02 15.11 -14.42
N ASP A 109 -3.66 14.10 -13.82
CA ASP A 109 -3.51 12.70 -14.23
C ASP A 109 -3.97 12.49 -15.67
N ASP A 110 -5.15 13.02 -16.03
CA ASP A 110 -5.70 12.98 -17.39
C ASP A 110 -4.77 13.61 -18.44
N GLN A 111 -4.02 14.65 -18.03
CA GLN A 111 -3.06 15.37 -18.87
C GLN A 111 -1.72 14.65 -19.00
N LEU A 112 -1.25 13.96 -17.96
CA LEU A 112 0.02 13.24 -17.96
C LEU A 112 -0.10 11.85 -18.60
N LYS A 113 -1.27 11.22 -18.52
CA LYS A 113 -1.55 9.91 -19.12
C LYS A 113 -1.16 9.79 -20.61
N PRO A 114 -1.53 10.72 -21.52
CA PRO A 114 -1.09 10.67 -22.91
C PRO A 114 0.44 10.82 -23.03
N MET A 115 1.09 11.61 -22.16
CA MET A 115 2.56 11.73 -22.15
C MET A 115 3.23 10.41 -21.78
N PHE A 116 2.73 9.72 -20.75
CA PHE A 116 3.20 8.38 -20.37
C PHE A 116 3.02 7.37 -21.52
N ASN A 117 1.86 7.35 -22.18
CA ASN A 117 1.62 6.46 -23.32
C ASN A 117 2.58 6.74 -24.48
N THR A 118 2.89 8.01 -24.72
CA THR A 118 3.83 8.44 -25.76
C THR A 118 5.25 8.04 -25.43
N ALA A 119 5.68 8.24 -24.17
CA ALA A 119 6.99 7.84 -23.69
C ALA A 119 7.15 6.32 -23.74
N PHE A 120 6.11 5.58 -23.36
CA PHE A 120 6.04 4.13 -23.49
C PHE A 120 6.17 3.70 -24.96
N TYR A 121 5.47 4.37 -25.89
CA TYR A 121 5.60 4.10 -27.32
C TYR A 121 7.03 4.34 -27.82
N VAL A 122 7.66 5.45 -27.42
CA VAL A 122 9.06 5.76 -27.73
C VAL A 122 9.97 4.62 -27.26
N ALA A 123 9.83 4.19 -26.01
CA ALA A 123 10.62 3.08 -25.46
C ALA A 123 10.36 1.75 -26.18
N LYS A 124 9.09 1.39 -26.38
CA LYS A 124 8.67 0.14 -27.02
C LYS A 124 9.14 0.03 -28.47
N GLN A 125 9.14 1.13 -29.21
CA GLN A 125 9.64 1.20 -30.59
C GLN A 125 11.15 1.47 -30.68
N LYS A 126 11.86 1.54 -29.54
CA LYS A 126 13.30 1.84 -29.47
C LYS A 126 13.68 3.15 -30.18
N LEU A 127 12.80 4.15 -30.09
CA LEU A 127 13.03 5.45 -30.68
C LEU A 127 13.94 6.31 -29.78
N PRO A 128 14.75 7.21 -30.34
CA PRO A 128 15.48 8.19 -29.56
C PRO A 128 14.54 9.07 -28.72
N PHE A 129 14.91 9.42 -27.48
CA PHE A 129 14.07 10.26 -26.62
C PHE A 129 13.77 11.65 -27.20
N ARG A 130 14.64 12.18 -28.07
CA ARG A 130 14.38 13.41 -28.84
C ARG A 130 13.12 13.33 -29.71
N SER A 131 12.69 12.14 -30.13
CA SER A 131 11.47 11.94 -30.93
C SER A 131 10.20 12.20 -30.12
N PHE A 132 10.29 12.27 -28.79
CA PHE A 132 9.15 12.51 -27.92
C PHE A 132 8.49 13.87 -28.19
N GLU A 133 9.26 14.94 -28.35
CA GLU A 133 8.73 16.29 -28.55
C GLU A 133 7.82 16.38 -29.79
N GLY A 134 8.29 15.86 -30.93
CA GLY A 134 7.50 15.82 -32.16
C GLY A 134 6.26 14.92 -32.06
N LEU A 135 6.29 13.85 -31.27
CA LEU A 135 5.11 13.00 -31.02
C LEU A 135 4.08 13.69 -30.13
N ILE A 136 4.53 14.54 -29.19
CA ILE A 136 3.64 15.37 -28.38
C ILE A 136 3.00 16.46 -29.27
N GLU A 137 3.78 17.10 -30.16
CA GLU A 137 3.24 18.05 -31.17
C GLU A 137 2.17 17.43 -32.07
N LEU A 138 2.40 16.20 -32.52
CA LEU A 138 1.43 15.48 -33.33
C LEU A 138 0.12 15.23 -32.57
N GLN A 139 0.20 14.86 -31.30
CA GLN A 139 -0.99 14.60 -30.48
C GLN A 139 -1.76 15.88 -30.13
N GLU A 140 -1.06 17.00 -29.92
CA GLU A 140 -1.71 18.31 -29.77
C GLU A 140 -2.50 18.69 -31.03
N LYS A 141 -1.95 18.42 -32.21
CA LYS A 141 -2.67 18.61 -33.49
C LYS A 141 -3.92 17.72 -33.62
N ASN A 142 -3.92 16.56 -32.97
CA ASN A 142 -5.08 15.67 -32.89
C ASN A 142 -6.07 16.07 -31.78
N GLY A 143 -5.85 17.18 -31.08
CA GLY A 143 -6.76 17.73 -30.07
C GLY A 143 -6.50 17.27 -28.63
N ILE A 144 -5.39 16.55 -28.37
CA ILE A 144 -5.02 16.13 -27.02
C ILE A 144 -4.29 17.29 -26.33
N LYS A 145 -4.88 17.84 -25.27
CA LYS A 145 -4.26 18.90 -24.46
C LYS A 145 -3.28 18.29 -23.48
N MET A 146 -2.00 18.64 -23.62
CA MET A 146 -0.93 18.23 -22.72
C MET A 146 -0.23 19.45 -22.13
N PRO A 147 0.38 19.31 -20.94
CA PRO A 147 1.14 20.39 -20.35
C PRO A 147 2.43 20.60 -21.14
N THR A 148 2.89 21.85 -21.20
CA THR A 148 4.18 22.20 -21.82
C THR A 148 5.37 21.70 -21.01
N GLN A 149 5.15 21.41 -19.73
CA GLN A 149 6.15 20.81 -18.85
C GLN A 149 6.49 19.40 -19.35
N TYR A 150 7.76 18.99 -19.20
CA TYR A 150 8.26 17.65 -19.58
C TYR A 150 8.30 17.35 -21.09
N ARG A 151 8.00 18.31 -21.96
CA ARG A 151 8.10 18.16 -23.43
C ARG A 151 9.55 18.24 -23.93
N ASN A 152 10.40 17.33 -23.49
CA ASN A 152 11.80 17.24 -23.92
C ASN A 152 12.35 15.83 -23.66
N ASP A 153 13.61 15.58 -24.05
CA ASP A 153 14.25 14.27 -23.84
C ASP A 153 14.30 13.87 -22.36
N LYS A 154 14.48 14.84 -21.45
CA LYS A 154 14.65 14.58 -20.02
C LYS A 154 13.33 14.15 -19.40
N GLY A 155 12.24 14.79 -19.81
CA GLY A 155 10.89 14.40 -19.46
C GLY A 155 10.56 13.01 -19.98
N CYS A 156 10.84 12.73 -21.26
CA CYS A 156 10.68 11.39 -21.82
C CYS A 156 11.45 10.33 -21.02
N LYS A 157 12.72 10.61 -20.69
CA LYS A 157 13.56 9.72 -19.88
C LYS A 157 12.94 9.47 -18.50
N ALA A 158 12.45 10.51 -17.84
CA ALA A 158 11.80 10.39 -16.53
C ALA A 158 10.55 9.51 -16.59
N PHE A 159 9.69 9.69 -17.61
CA PHE A 159 8.52 8.84 -17.81
C PHE A 159 8.90 7.39 -18.07
N VAL A 160 9.86 7.14 -18.97
CA VAL A 160 10.33 5.79 -19.29
C VAL A 160 10.95 5.12 -18.06
N GLN A 161 11.71 5.86 -17.25
CA GLN A 161 12.30 5.34 -16.02
C GLN A 161 11.22 4.96 -14.99
N ALA A 162 10.19 5.80 -14.81
CA ALA A 162 9.08 5.49 -13.92
C ALA A 162 8.31 4.23 -14.37
N ILE A 163 8.07 4.09 -15.68
CA ILE A 163 7.46 2.87 -16.25
C ILE A 163 8.37 1.65 -15.98
N ALA A 164 9.68 1.79 -16.24
CA ALA A 164 10.64 0.70 -16.05
C ALA A 164 10.73 0.24 -14.59
N GLU A 165 10.63 1.14 -13.61
CA GLU A 165 10.64 0.80 -12.19
C GLU A 165 9.44 -0.09 -11.83
N VAL A 166 8.23 0.30 -12.25
CA VAL A 166 7.00 -0.47 -11.99
C VAL A 166 7.06 -1.86 -12.65
N GLU A 167 7.53 -1.92 -13.89
CA GLU A 167 7.67 -3.20 -14.60
C GLU A 167 8.75 -4.08 -13.98
N LYS A 168 9.85 -3.49 -13.50
CA LYS A 168 10.92 -4.20 -12.80
C LYS A 168 10.45 -4.77 -11.48
N ASP A 169 9.66 -4.03 -10.70
CA ASP A 169 9.09 -4.52 -9.45
C ASP A 169 8.17 -5.72 -9.69
N ARG A 170 7.31 -5.63 -10.71
CA ARG A 170 6.45 -6.75 -11.12
C ARG A 170 7.26 -8.00 -11.48
N VAL A 171 8.27 -7.85 -12.35
CA VAL A 171 9.13 -8.97 -12.74
C VAL A 171 9.91 -9.52 -11.55
N SER A 172 10.36 -8.65 -10.62
CA SER A 172 11.06 -9.04 -9.39
C SER A 172 10.19 -9.90 -8.47
N GLU A 173 8.90 -9.56 -8.33
CA GLU A 173 7.93 -10.36 -7.58
C GLU A 173 7.71 -11.73 -8.23
N ASP A 174 7.52 -11.77 -9.56
CA ASP A 174 7.35 -13.02 -10.31
C ASP A 174 8.57 -13.94 -10.18
N LEU A 175 9.79 -13.38 -10.24
CA LEU A 175 11.04 -14.12 -10.07
C LEU A 175 11.19 -14.69 -8.66
N LYS A 176 10.80 -13.93 -7.63
CA LYS A 176 10.82 -14.40 -6.22
C LYS A 176 9.80 -15.50 -5.97
N ALA A 177 8.66 -15.46 -6.66
CA ALA A 177 7.62 -16.47 -6.54
C ALA A 177 7.97 -17.76 -7.30
N SER A 178 8.82 -17.67 -8.33
CA SER A 178 9.23 -18.82 -9.12
C SER A 178 10.22 -19.73 -8.38
N ARG A 179 10.06 -21.05 -8.53
CA ARG A 179 11.01 -22.03 -8.01
C ARG A 179 12.31 -22.12 -8.81
N PHE A 180 12.25 -21.79 -10.10
CA PHE A 180 13.37 -21.84 -11.03
C PHE A 180 13.11 -20.87 -12.17
N PHE A 181 14.15 -20.21 -12.67
CA PHE A 181 14.08 -19.38 -13.86
C PHE A 181 15.37 -19.54 -14.68
N PRO A 182 15.29 -19.62 -16.01
CA PRO A 182 16.46 -19.59 -16.88
C PRO A 182 17.12 -18.20 -16.87
N LEU A 183 18.45 -18.20 -16.78
CA LEU A 183 19.29 -17.02 -16.91
C LEU A 183 20.28 -17.26 -18.06
N MET A 184 20.39 -16.28 -18.95
CA MET A 184 21.34 -16.27 -20.06
C MET A 184 22.26 -15.07 -19.92
N GLY A 185 23.57 -15.32 -19.85
CA GLY A 185 24.60 -14.30 -19.90
C GLY A 185 25.31 -14.36 -21.25
N ASP A 186 25.43 -13.22 -21.92
CA ASP A 186 26.21 -13.06 -23.15
C ASP A 186 27.28 -11.99 -22.96
N GLY A 187 28.53 -12.34 -23.25
CA GLY A 187 29.68 -11.46 -23.09
C GLY A 187 30.25 -11.06 -24.44
N SER A 188 30.54 -9.77 -24.62
CA SER A 188 31.20 -9.24 -25.80
C SER A 188 32.25 -8.20 -25.42
N THR A 189 33.14 -7.86 -26.35
CA THR A 189 34.12 -6.79 -26.16
C THR A 189 33.93 -5.77 -27.27
N ASP A 190 33.80 -4.50 -26.92
CA ASP A 190 33.68 -3.44 -27.90
C ASP A 190 35.04 -3.07 -28.54
N ILE A 191 35.01 -2.18 -29.54
CA ILE A 191 36.20 -1.74 -30.29
C ILE A 191 37.21 -1.02 -29.37
N SER A 192 36.76 -0.51 -28.22
CA SER A 192 37.60 0.10 -27.19
C SER A 192 38.13 -0.90 -26.15
N VAL A 193 38.02 -2.21 -26.41
CA VAL A 193 38.47 -3.28 -25.50
C VAL A 193 37.73 -3.24 -24.14
N THR A 194 36.54 -2.64 -24.11
CA THR A 194 35.69 -2.66 -22.91
C THR A 194 34.79 -3.88 -22.96
N GLU A 195 34.81 -4.69 -21.90
CA GLU A 195 33.92 -5.83 -21.74
C GLU A 195 32.47 -5.36 -21.52
N GLN A 196 31.53 -5.96 -22.25
CA GLN A 196 30.09 -5.74 -22.11
C GLN A 196 29.42 -7.08 -21.84
N GLU A 197 28.61 -7.13 -20.79
CA GLU A 197 27.86 -8.31 -20.39
C GLU A 197 26.36 -8.03 -20.43
N ASN A 198 25.62 -8.86 -21.14
CA ASN A 198 24.17 -8.83 -21.22
C ASN A 198 23.60 -10.01 -20.41
N VAL A 199 22.77 -9.71 -19.42
CA VAL A 199 22.07 -10.72 -18.62
C VAL A 199 20.58 -10.68 -18.95
N TYR A 200 20.03 -11.81 -19.38
CA TYR A 200 18.62 -11.98 -19.73
C TYR A 200 17.98 -13.04 -18.82
N VAL A 201 16.78 -12.74 -18.35
CA VAL A 201 15.97 -13.63 -17.51
C VAL A 201 14.64 -13.90 -18.23
N ARG A 202 14.23 -15.17 -18.31
CA ARG A 202 13.01 -15.60 -19.03
C ARG A 202 12.05 -16.37 -18.15
#